data_AF-A0A2V9BHT8-F1
#
_entry.id   AF-A0A2V9BHT8-F1
#
_cell.length_a   1.000
_cell.length_b   1.000
_cell.length_c   1.000
_cell.angle_alpha   90.00
_cell.angle_beta   90.00
_cell.angle_gamma   90.00
#
_symmetry.space_group_name_H-M   'P 1'
#
loop_
_entity.id
_entity.type
_entity.pdbx_description
1 polymer ?
#
loop_
_entity_poly.entity_id
_entity_poly.type
_entity_poly.pdbx_seq_one_letter_code
_entity_poly.pdbx_strand_id
1 'polypeptide(L)'
;MLLLSAPRTITVDGITVFPDHADPNQFWYLPGPVSLTRRTDGQSVFTFIKYKPAAVEGGAKGGGFVMFATSLKLDRATEGRIKSRLSGIAPGDPVLSLVPFDTGTVKCVALNLEGSGGTSATAAHAGAFNAVEEILGATTPSLQGDEEAAFSLTLSQEGAIILEQAYKQGTGPIGVIYDLKFTGLRPALDVKITADFKRIYDGLNASLSGQYYFVKATLEA
;
A
#
# COMPACT_ATOMS: atom_id res chain seq x y z
N MET A 1 14.75 -4.86 13.70
CA MET A 1 14.21 -5.34 12.42
C MET A 1 12.92 -6.10 12.67
N LEU A 2 11.89 -5.88 11.85
CA LEU A 2 10.58 -6.52 12.04
C LEU A 2 10.65 -8.04 11.85
N LEU A 3 9.90 -8.78 12.66
CA LEU A 3 9.84 -10.24 12.63
C LEU A 3 8.52 -10.71 12.01
N LEU A 4 8.63 -11.36 10.86
CA LEU A 4 7.51 -11.92 10.10
C LEU A 4 7.05 -13.25 10.72
N SER A 5 5.75 -13.53 10.64
CA SER A 5 5.13 -14.78 11.15
C SER A 5 5.42 -15.05 12.63
N ALA A 6 5.54 -14.00 13.44
CA ALA A 6 5.80 -14.11 14.86
C ALA A 6 4.50 -14.37 15.65
N PRO A 7 4.53 -15.11 16.78
CA PRO A 7 3.33 -15.35 17.61
C PRO A 7 2.68 -14.08 18.16
N ARG A 8 3.45 -12.98 18.26
CA ARG A 8 3.00 -11.68 18.78
C ARG A 8 2.51 -10.73 17.68
N THR A 9 2.36 -11.22 16.44
CA THR A 9 1.75 -10.45 15.35
C THR A 9 0.26 -10.28 15.62
N ILE A 10 -0.24 -9.05 15.48
CA ILE A 10 -1.65 -8.72 15.63
C ILE A 10 -2.16 -7.94 14.42
N THR A 11 -3.46 -7.99 14.19
CA THR A 11 -4.14 -7.13 13.21
C THR A 11 -5.29 -6.41 13.91
N VAL A 12 -5.33 -5.09 13.78
CA VAL A 12 -6.38 -4.22 14.34
C VAL A 12 -6.85 -3.29 13.23
N ASP A 13 -8.14 -3.29 12.93
CA ASP A 13 -8.76 -2.47 11.88
C ASP A 13 -8.08 -2.60 10.50
N GLY A 14 -7.64 -3.81 10.16
CA GLY A 14 -6.92 -4.10 8.91
C GLY A 14 -5.43 -3.72 8.92
N ILE A 15 -4.94 -3.11 10.00
CA ILE A 15 -3.52 -2.77 10.18
C ILE A 15 -2.81 -3.92 10.86
N THR A 16 -1.87 -4.53 10.14
CA THR A 16 -1.03 -5.61 10.67
C THR A 16 0.20 -5.03 11.35
N VAL A 17 0.51 -5.55 12.54
CA VAL A 17 1.61 -5.11 13.38
C VAL A 17 2.52 -6.29 13.72
N PHE A 18 3.81 -6.12 13.46
CA PHE A 18 4.85 -7.11 13.72
C PHE A 18 5.71 -6.71 14.92
N PRO A 19 6.16 -7.66 15.76
CA PRO A 19 7.15 -7.36 16.79
C PRO A 19 8.54 -7.15 16.18
N ASP A 20 9.41 -6.45 16.89
CA ASP A 20 10.84 -6.42 16.59
C ASP A 20 11.53 -7.73 17.02
N HIS A 21 12.60 -8.10 16.30
CA HIS A 21 13.42 -9.27 16.60
C HIS A 21 14.26 -9.16 17.88
N ALA A 22 14.63 -7.95 18.31
CA ALA A 22 15.60 -7.73 19.38
C ALA A 22 14.99 -6.95 20.55
N ASP A 23 14.17 -5.94 20.27
CA ASP A 23 13.47 -5.20 21.31
C ASP A 23 12.07 -5.78 21.54
N PRO A 24 11.78 -6.37 22.71
CA PRO A 24 10.49 -6.98 22.99
C PRO A 24 9.33 -5.96 23.11
N ASN A 25 9.63 -4.66 23.22
CA ASN A 25 8.65 -3.57 23.32
C ASN A 25 8.47 -2.79 22.01
N GLN A 26 9.31 -3.00 21.00
CA GLN A 26 9.18 -2.34 19.70
C GLN A 26 8.26 -3.13 18.77
N PHE A 27 7.35 -2.41 18.12
CA PHE A 27 6.38 -2.94 17.17
C PHE A 27 6.33 -2.11 15.89
N TRP A 28 6.14 -2.79 14.76
CA TRP A 28 6.17 -2.22 13.42
C TRP A 28 4.83 -2.42 12.73
N TYR A 29 4.12 -1.35 12.40
CA TYR A 29 2.86 -1.45 11.67
C TYR A 29 3.05 -1.31 10.16
N LEU A 30 2.26 -2.09 9.40
CA LEU A 30 2.11 -1.88 7.97
C LEU A 30 1.27 -0.63 7.69
N PRO A 31 1.50 0.06 6.57
CA PRO A 31 0.80 1.29 6.21
C PRO A 31 -0.71 1.28 6.44
N GLY A 32 -1.21 2.40 6.95
CA GLY A 32 -2.63 2.68 7.02
C GLY A 32 -3.28 2.95 5.66
N PRO A 33 -4.60 3.13 5.62
CA PRO A 33 -5.27 3.64 4.44
C PRO A 33 -4.68 5.00 4.05
N VAL A 34 -4.55 5.24 2.74
CA VAL A 34 -4.09 6.52 2.21
C VAL A 34 -5.05 7.62 2.66
N SER A 35 -4.51 8.67 3.27
CA SER A 35 -5.28 9.83 3.70
C SER A 35 -4.60 11.13 3.28
N LEU A 36 -5.35 12.22 3.21
CA LEU A 36 -4.75 13.54 3.03
C LEU A 36 -3.88 13.88 4.23
N THR A 37 -2.65 14.32 3.96
CA THR A 37 -1.75 14.88 4.97
C THR A 37 -2.45 16.04 5.66
N ARG A 38 -2.27 16.15 6.98
CA ARG A 38 -2.83 17.26 7.77
C ARG A 38 -1.71 18.17 8.25
N ARG A 39 -1.95 19.47 8.16
CA ARG A 39 -1.10 20.50 8.75
C ARG A 39 -1.19 20.47 10.28
N THR A 40 -0.31 21.23 10.93
CA THR A 40 -0.27 21.38 12.39
C THR A 40 -1.57 21.95 12.97
N ASP A 41 -2.32 22.73 12.19
CA ASP A 41 -3.65 23.26 12.54
C ASP A 41 -4.80 22.24 12.36
N GLY A 42 -4.49 21.04 11.89
CA GLY A 42 -5.45 19.96 11.65
C GLY A 42 -6.16 20.02 10.29
N GLN A 43 -5.93 21.05 9.47
CA GLN A 43 -6.50 21.13 8.13
C GLN A 43 -5.78 20.21 7.15
N SER A 44 -6.53 19.61 6.22
CA SER A 44 -5.94 18.81 5.15
C SER A 44 -5.10 19.68 4.21
N VAL A 45 -3.97 19.15 3.77
CA VAL A 45 -3.16 19.72 2.69
C VAL A 45 -3.88 19.44 1.37
N PHE A 46 -4.83 20.31 1.05
CA PHE A 46 -5.60 20.27 -0.18
C PHE A 46 -5.97 21.69 -0.61
N THR A 47 -5.72 22.01 -1.86
CA THR A 47 -6.06 23.27 -2.48
C THR A 47 -6.63 22.98 -3.85
N PHE A 48 -7.77 23.59 -4.16
CA PHE A 48 -8.34 23.59 -5.50
C PHE A 48 -8.59 25.03 -5.94
N ILE A 49 -7.93 25.43 -7.03
CA ILE A 49 -8.03 26.76 -7.63
C ILE A 49 -8.68 26.59 -9.00
N LYS A 50 -9.75 27.32 -9.25
CA LYS A 50 -10.36 27.45 -10.57
C LYS A 50 -10.19 28.89 -11.04
N TYR A 51 -9.74 29.08 -12.26
CA TYR A 51 -9.55 30.41 -12.84
C TYR A 51 -10.24 30.53 -14.18
N LYS A 52 -10.59 31.78 -14.51
CA LYS A 52 -11.10 32.18 -15.81
C LYS A 52 -10.23 33.35 -16.32
N PRO A 53 -9.98 33.43 -17.63
CA PRO A 53 -9.25 34.56 -18.19
C PRO A 53 -10.03 35.86 -18.02
N ALA A 54 -9.30 36.98 -17.88
CA ALA A 54 -9.89 38.31 -17.70
C ALA A 54 -10.46 38.90 -19.00
N ALA A 55 -9.92 38.49 -20.16
CA ALA A 55 -10.43 38.83 -21.48
C ALA A 55 -10.55 37.55 -22.33
N VAL A 56 -11.67 37.42 -23.03
CA VAL A 56 -11.96 36.29 -23.95
C VAL A 56 -11.32 36.52 -25.32
N GLU A 57 -10.78 37.71 -25.58
CA GLU A 57 -10.05 38.03 -26.80
C GLU A 57 -8.82 37.10 -26.94
N GLY A 58 -8.76 36.38 -28.06
CA GLY A 58 -7.67 35.44 -28.35
C GLY A 58 -7.94 33.98 -28.00
N GLY A 59 -9.14 33.63 -27.52
CA GLY A 59 -9.50 32.22 -27.29
C GLY A 59 -8.82 31.58 -26.08
N ALA A 60 -8.32 32.37 -25.14
CA ALA A 60 -7.81 31.89 -23.87
C ALA A 60 -8.91 31.11 -23.13
N LYS A 61 -8.60 29.89 -22.71
CA LYS A 61 -9.50 29.04 -21.91
C LYS A 61 -9.17 29.16 -20.43
N GLY A 62 -10.18 28.99 -19.59
CA GLY A 62 -9.97 28.83 -18.15
C GLY A 62 -9.33 27.49 -17.82
N GLY A 63 -9.17 27.21 -16.54
CA GLY A 63 -8.59 25.95 -16.08
C GLY A 63 -8.65 25.83 -14.56
N GLY A 64 -7.93 24.85 -14.05
CA GLY A 64 -7.78 24.68 -12.63
C GLY A 64 -6.47 24.04 -12.22
N PHE A 65 -6.10 24.26 -10.96
CA PHE A 65 -4.99 23.58 -10.30
C PHE A 65 -5.50 22.89 -9.05
N VAL A 66 -5.06 21.65 -8.84
CA VAL A 66 -5.30 20.92 -7.60
C VAL A 66 -3.96 20.58 -7.00
N MET A 67 -3.73 21.00 -5.76
CA MET A 67 -2.49 20.69 -5.04
C MET A 67 -2.86 19.97 -3.76
N PHE A 68 -2.27 18.82 -3.51
CA PHE A 68 -2.57 18.04 -2.31
C PHE A 68 -1.38 17.19 -1.88
N ALA A 69 -1.39 16.77 -0.63
CA ALA A 69 -0.45 15.78 -0.13
C ALA A 69 -1.20 14.63 0.54
N THR A 70 -0.67 13.41 0.37
CA THR A 70 -1.16 12.20 1.02
C THR A 70 -0.13 11.63 1.96
N SER A 71 -0.57 10.87 2.95
CA SER A 71 0.25 10.16 3.91
C SER A 71 -0.38 8.81 4.27
N LEU A 72 0.43 7.92 4.83
CA LEU A 72 0.03 6.61 5.35
C LEU A 72 -0.08 6.61 6.89
N LYS A 73 -0.20 7.80 7.47
CA LYS A 73 -0.32 8.02 8.91
C LYS A 73 -1.55 7.27 9.45
N LEU A 74 -1.38 6.55 10.55
CA LEU A 74 -2.52 5.97 11.26
C LEU A 74 -3.39 7.07 11.86
N ASP A 75 -4.71 6.87 11.81
CA ASP A 75 -5.60 7.70 12.61
C ASP A 75 -5.40 7.41 14.11
N ARG A 76 -5.55 8.44 14.95
CA ARG A 76 -5.28 8.34 16.39
C ARG A 76 -6.14 7.29 17.10
N ALA A 77 -7.35 7.02 16.60
CA ALA A 77 -8.25 6.07 17.24
C ALA A 77 -7.77 4.64 16.98
N THR A 78 -7.39 4.32 15.75
CA THR A 78 -6.75 3.04 15.38
C THR A 78 -5.41 2.87 16.09
N GLU A 79 -4.56 3.90 16.12
CA GLU A 79 -3.30 3.88 16.86
C GLU A 79 -3.52 3.57 18.36
N GLY A 80 -4.50 4.23 18.99
CA GLY A 80 -4.86 3.97 20.39
C GLY A 80 -5.36 2.55 20.63
N ARG A 81 -6.18 2.00 19.72
CA ARG A 81 -6.66 0.61 19.80
C ARG A 81 -5.51 -0.39 19.64
N ILE A 82 -4.58 -0.14 18.72
CA ILE A 82 -3.37 -0.95 18.56
C ILE A 82 -2.55 -0.93 19.85
N LYS A 83 -2.21 0.26 20.35
CA LYS A 83 -1.42 0.40 21.59
C LYS A 83 -2.07 -0.30 22.78
N SER A 84 -3.39 -0.15 22.95
CA SER A 84 -4.14 -0.85 24.00
C SER A 84 -4.02 -2.38 23.92
N ARG A 85 -4.06 -2.95 22.70
CA ARG A 85 -3.83 -4.39 22.50
C ARG A 85 -2.39 -4.79 22.79
N LEU A 86 -1.42 -3.98 22.35
CA LEU A 86 0.00 -4.23 22.55
C LEU A 86 0.40 -4.18 24.03
N SER A 87 -0.21 -3.31 24.85
CA SER A 87 0.05 -3.25 26.29
C SER A 87 -0.28 -4.55 27.04
N GLY A 88 -1.11 -5.43 26.47
CA GLY A 88 -1.38 -6.76 27.02
C GLY A 88 -0.37 -7.85 26.61
N ILE A 89 0.53 -7.55 25.67
CA ILE A 89 1.47 -8.51 25.05
C ILE A 89 2.93 -8.09 25.30
N ALA A 90 3.19 -6.78 25.33
CA ALA A 90 4.51 -6.21 25.56
C ALA A 90 4.90 -6.34 27.05
N PRO A 91 6.17 -6.67 27.35
CA PRO A 91 6.66 -6.68 28.74
C PRO A 91 6.67 -5.30 29.40
N GLY A 92 6.80 -4.22 28.61
CA GLY A 92 6.79 -2.83 29.05
C GLY A 92 5.89 -1.95 28.18
N ASP A 93 6.20 -0.65 28.13
CA ASP A 93 5.43 0.30 27.29
C ASP A 93 5.71 0.05 25.80
N PRO A 94 4.70 -0.30 24.98
CA PRO A 94 4.92 -0.63 23.59
C PRO A 94 5.22 0.61 22.75
N VAL A 95 6.34 0.57 22.04
CA VAL A 95 6.70 1.56 21.01
C VAL A 95 6.14 1.09 19.68
N LEU A 96 5.37 1.95 19.02
CA LEU A 96 4.75 1.68 17.73
C LEU A 96 5.39 2.59 16.67
N SER A 97 5.88 2.00 15.58
CA SER A 97 6.53 2.73 14.48
C SER A 97 6.14 2.16 13.13
N LEU A 98 6.15 3.00 12.08
CA LEU A 98 5.92 2.54 10.72
C LEU A 98 7.07 1.61 10.29
N VAL A 99 6.74 0.56 9.54
CA VAL A 99 7.76 -0.30 8.92
C VAL A 99 8.72 0.54 8.08
N PRO A 100 10.05 0.36 8.21
CA PRO A 100 11.00 0.98 7.29
C PRO A 100 10.88 0.35 5.91
N PHE A 101 10.78 1.19 4.88
CA PHE A 101 10.73 0.75 3.48
C PHE A 101 12.09 0.85 2.82
N ASP A 102 12.44 -0.16 2.03
CA ASP A 102 13.68 -0.20 1.26
C ASP A 102 13.57 0.67 0.01
N THR A 103 12.40 0.61 -0.65
CA THR A 103 12.08 1.36 -1.86
C THR A 103 10.57 1.60 -1.92
N GLY A 104 10.16 2.67 -2.59
CA GLY A 104 8.75 2.95 -2.84
C GLY A 104 8.52 3.75 -4.11
N THR A 105 7.35 3.59 -4.72
CA THR A 105 6.86 4.45 -5.78
C THR A 105 5.46 4.92 -5.46
N VAL A 106 5.10 6.09 -5.98
CA VAL A 106 3.77 6.66 -5.77
C VAL A 106 3.20 7.18 -7.10
N LYS A 107 1.92 6.91 -7.32
CA LYS A 107 1.18 7.34 -8.52
C LYS A 107 -0.14 7.97 -8.13
N CYS A 108 -0.58 8.93 -8.92
CA CYS A 108 -1.88 9.55 -8.82
C CYS A 108 -2.77 9.05 -9.97
N VAL A 109 -4.02 8.74 -9.65
CA VAL A 109 -5.09 8.48 -10.62
C VAL A 109 -6.09 9.63 -10.47
N ALA A 110 -6.29 10.40 -11.53
CA ALA A 110 -7.22 11.52 -11.52
C ALA A 110 -7.99 11.58 -12.84
N LEU A 111 -9.31 11.34 -12.77
CA LEU A 111 -10.22 11.35 -13.91
C LEU A 111 -9.71 10.47 -15.08
N ASN A 112 -9.14 11.10 -16.12
CA ASN A 112 -8.67 10.46 -17.35
C ASN A 112 -7.16 10.17 -17.38
N LEU A 113 -6.41 10.50 -16.33
CA LEU A 113 -4.95 10.38 -16.31
C LEU A 113 -4.47 9.61 -15.07
N GLU A 114 -3.52 8.71 -15.29
CA GLU A 114 -2.82 7.98 -14.23
C GLU A 114 -1.31 8.10 -14.44
N GLY A 115 -0.56 8.39 -13.38
CA GLY A 115 0.89 8.37 -13.41
C GLY A 115 1.54 9.01 -12.19
N SER A 116 2.88 8.99 -12.17
CA SER A 116 3.68 9.71 -11.17
C SER A 116 3.86 11.18 -11.55
N GLY A 117 4.54 11.96 -10.71
CA GLY A 117 4.96 13.32 -11.09
C GLY A 117 5.73 13.34 -12.41
N GLY A 118 5.40 14.30 -13.27
CA GLY A 118 5.91 14.43 -14.64
C GLY A 118 5.06 13.73 -15.71
N THR A 119 3.86 13.24 -15.39
CA THR A 119 2.98 12.58 -16.36
C THR A 119 2.10 13.61 -17.07
N SER A 120 2.14 13.65 -18.39
CA SER A 120 1.24 14.49 -19.20
C SER A 120 0.26 13.63 -19.99
N ALA A 121 -0.97 14.11 -20.16
CA ALA A 121 -1.97 13.45 -20.98
C ALA A 121 -1.54 13.47 -22.46
N THR A 122 -1.80 12.36 -23.16
CA THR A 122 -1.67 12.34 -24.62
C THR A 122 -2.74 13.24 -25.25
N ALA A 123 -2.47 13.79 -26.43
CA ALA A 123 -3.41 14.68 -27.09
C ALA A 123 -4.78 13.99 -27.29
N ALA A 124 -5.85 14.65 -26.85
CA ALA A 124 -7.19 14.13 -27.00
C ALA A 124 -7.57 14.01 -28.50
N HIS A 125 -8.32 12.96 -28.84
CA HIS A 125 -8.85 12.77 -30.18
C HIS A 125 -9.83 13.90 -30.56
N ALA A 126 -10.07 14.10 -31.85
CA ALA A 126 -11.01 15.12 -32.32
C ALA A 126 -12.40 14.93 -31.68
N GLY A 127 -12.90 15.97 -31.02
CA GLY A 127 -14.18 15.94 -30.29
C GLY A 127 -14.10 15.48 -28.83
N ALA A 128 -12.92 15.10 -28.33
CA ALA A 128 -12.67 14.78 -26.93
C ALA A 128 -11.82 15.88 -26.24
N PHE A 129 -11.76 15.84 -24.91
CA PHE A 129 -10.89 16.69 -24.10
C PHE A 129 -10.20 15.86 -23.01
N ASN A 130 -9.06 16.35 -22.53
CA ASN A 130 -8.41 15.83 -21.34
C ASN A 130 -8.89 16.64 -20.13
N ALA A 131 -9.45 15.98 -19.12
CA ALA A 131 -9.88 16.66 -17.90
C ALA A 131 -8.67 17.04 -17.02
N VAL A 132 -7.75 16.10 -16.87
CA VAL A 132 -6.41 16.33 -16.31
C VAL A 132 -5.41 16.34 -17.46
N GLU A 133 -4.64 17.42 -17.54
CA GLU A 133 -3.62 17.64 -18.56
C GLU A 133 -2.25 17.17 -18.08
N GLU A 134 -1.92 17.43 -16.80
CA GLU A 134 -0.63 17.05 -16.22
C GLU A 134 -0.76 16.64 -14.75
N ILE A 135 0.08 15.69 -14.35
CA ILE A 135 0.38 15.31 -12.97
C ILE A 135 1.82 15.68 -12.69
N LEU A 136 2.02 16.64 -11.80
CA LEU A 136 3.32 17.06 -11.28
C LEU A 136 3.45 16.60 -9.82
N GLY A 137 4.68 16.56 -9.30
CA GLY A 137 4.96 16.25 -7.90
C GLY A 137 5.81 15.00 -7.72
N ALA A 138 5.46 14.19 -6.73
CA ALA A 138 6.27 13.06 -6.29
C ALA A 138 6.25 11.88 -7.27
N THR A 139 7.41 11.23 -7.40
CA THR A 139 7.58 9.91 -8.04
C THR A 139 7.88 8.83 -7.00
N THR A 140 8.57 9.23 -5.94
CA THR A 140 8.88 8.45 -4.74
C THR A 140 8.30 9.21 -3.54
N PRO A 141 7.64 8.52 -2.59
CA PRO A 141 7.20 9.15 -1.34
C PRO A 141 8.40 9.52 -0.46
N SER A 142 8.17 10.11 0.71
CA SER A 142 9.26 10.53 1.60
C SER A 142 10.18 9.39 2.04
N LEU A 143 9.73 8.12 2.03
CA LEU A 143 10.46 6.94 2.55
C LEU A 143 10.92 7.10 4.01
N GLN A 144 10.28 8.03 4.73
CA GLN A 144 10.51 8.36 6.12
C GLN A 144 9.25 9.01 6.70
N GLY A 145 9.10 8.91 8.02
CA GLY A 145 7.95 9.48 8.71
C GLY A 145 6.64 8.79 8.29
N ASP A 146 5.69 9.56 7.78
CA ASP A 146 4.35 9.10 7.44
C ASP A 146 4.16 8.78 5.93
N GLU A 147 5.25 8.54 5.18
CA GLU A 147 5.25 8.28 3.73
C GLU A 147 4.50 9.35 2.93
N GLU A 148 4.86 10.62 3.15
CA GLU A 148 4.19 11.73 2.52
C GLU A 148 4.53 11.82 1.03
N ALA A 149 3.52 12.08 0.20
CA ALA A 149 3.66 12.34 -1.23
C ALA A 149 2.80 13.54 -1.63
N ALA A 150 3.39 14.51 -2.33
CA ALA A 150 2.71 15.70 -2.80
C ALA A 150 2.49 15.66 -4.32
N PHE A 151 1.30 16.08 -4.74
CA PHE A 151 0.90 16.14 -6.14
C PHE A 151 0.32 17.50 -6.50
N SER A 152 0.54 17.92 -7.74
CA SER A 152 -0.12 19.06 -8.36
C SER A 152 -0.69 18.64 -9.70
N LEU A 153 -1.98 18.88 -9.92
CA LEU A 153 -2.68 18.54 -11.15
C LEU A 153 -3.00 19.82 -11.91
N THR A 154 -2.70 19.83 -13.21
CA THR A 154 -3.18 20.85 -14.15
C THR A 154 -4.46 20.34 -14.80
N LEU A 155 -5.54 21.10 -14.69
CA LEU A 155 -6.85 20.76 -15.23
C LEU A 155 -7.24 21.70 -16.36
N SER A 156 -7.86 21.13 -17.39
CA SER A 156 -8.61 21.92 -18.38
C SER A 156 -9.81 22.62 -17.74
N GLN A 157 -10.42 23.55 -18.46
CA GLN A 157 -11.64 24.24 -18.01
C GLN A 157 -12.76 23.24 -17.67
N GLU A 158 -12.99 22.26 -18.54
CA GLU A 158 -13.99 21.22 -18.37
C GLU A 158 -13.64 20.31 -17.19
N GLY A 159 -12.37 19.90 -17.06
CA GLY A 159 -11.90 19.09 -15.94
C GLY A 159 -12.06 19.77 -14.59
N ALA A 160 -11.78 21.08 -14.51
CA ALA A 160 -12.01 21.86 -13.29
C ALA A 160 -13.49 21.92 -12.90
N ILE A 161 -14.41 22.03 -13.87
CA ILE A 161 -15.85 22.01 -13.61
C ILE A 161 -16.31 20.63 -13.12
N ILE A 162 -15.86 19.56 -13.78
CA ILE A 162 -16.19 18.17 -13.40
C ILE A 162 -15.74 17.89 -11.98
N LEU A 163 -14.50 18.27 -11.65
CA LEU A 163 -13.93 18.02 -10.33
C LEU A 163 -14.66 18.82 -9.24
N GLU A 164 -15.00 20.08 -9.52
CA GLU A 164 -15.79 20.90 -8.60
C GLU A 164 -17.16 20.27 -8.31
N GLN A 165 -17.85 19.79 -9.34
CA GLN A 165 -19.15 19.13 -9.21
C GLN A 165 -19.03 17.82 -8.42
N ALA A 166 -18.02 17.02 -8.74
CA ALA A 166 -17.75 15.75 -8.06
C ALA A 166 -17.60 15.95 -6.54
N TYR A 167 -16.76 16.91 -6.13
CA TYR A 167 -16.55 17.19 -4.70
C TYR A 167 -17.79 17.79 -4.02
N LYS A 168 -18.55 18.65 -4.70
CA LYS A 168 -19.84 19.16 -4.16
C LYS A 168 -20.86 18.05 -3.95
N GLN A 169 -20.81 16.98 -4.73
CA GLN A 169 -21.66 15.80 -4.59
C GLN A 169 -21.07 14.76 -3.61
N GLY A 170 -19.94 15.06 -2.96
CA GLY A 170 -19.31 14.16 -2.00
C GLY A 170 -18.54 13.00 -2.63
N THR A 171 -18.21 13.08 -3.91
CA THR A 171 -17.37 12.09 -4.60
C THR A 171 -15.94 12.61 -4.76
N GLY A 172 -14.96 11.69 -4.74
CA GLY A 172 -13.54 12.02 -4.88
C GLY A 172 -12.93 11.25 -6.05
N PRO A 173 -12.84 11.86 -7.25
CA PRO A 173 -12.33 11.17 -8.44
C PRO A 173 -10.79 11.17 -8.53
N ILE A 174 -10.12 11.43 -7.42
CA ILE A 174 -8.66 11.42 -7.28
C ILE A 174 -8.28 10.33 -6.28
N GLY A 175 -7.38 9.44 -6.70
CA GLY A 175 -6.78 8.41 -5.87
C GLY A 175 -5.26 8.47 -5.93
N VAL A 176 -4.61 7.96 -4.89
CA VAL A 176 -3.15 7.79 -4.85
C VAL A 176 -2.83 6.35 -4.52
N ILE A 177 -1.89 5.78 -5.26
CA ILE A 177 -1.45 4.40 -5.15
C ILE A 177 0.01 4.42 -4.71
N TYR A 178 0.29 3.73 -3.61
CA TYR A 178 1.63 3.48 -3.09
C TYR A 178 2.02 2.04 -3.39
N ASP A 179 3.21 1.86 -3.95
CA ASP A 179 3.86 0.54 -4.07
C ASP A 179 5.15 0.60 -3.24
N LEU A 180 5.17 -0.14 -2.13
CA LEU A 180 6.22 -0.07 -1.12
C LEU A 180 6.81 -1.46 -0.88
N LYS A 181 8.14 -1.52 -0.79
CA LYS A 181 8.87 -2.75 -0.46
C LYS A 181 9.57 -2.59 0.87
N PHE A 182 9.46 -3.61 1.71
CA PHE A 182 10.11 -3.67 3.01
C PHE A 182 10.71 -5.06 3.23
N THR A 183 11.74 -5.12 4.06
CA THR A 183 12.43 -6.36 4.42
C THR A 183 12.16 -6.72 5.88
N GLY A 184 11.86 -7.99 6.14
CA GLY A 184 11.64 -8.52 7.49
C GLY A 184 12.36 -9.84 7.73
N LEU A 185 12.67 -10.12 9.00
CA LEU A 185 13.27 -11.38 9.43
C LEU A 185 12.20 -12.45 9.55
N ARG A 186 12.47 -13.65 9.07
CA ARG A 186 11.67 -14.83 9.40
C ARG A 186 12.38 -15.63 10.49
N PRO A 187 11.67 -16.14 11.51
CA PRO A 187 12.25 -17.06 12.47
C PRO A 187 12.96 -18.22 11.77
N ALA A 188 14.08 -18.67 12.31
CA ALA A 188 14.75 -19.87 11.83
C ALA A 188 13.83 -21.08 12.02
N LEU A 189 13.54 -21.79 10.93
CA LEU A 189 12.75 -23.01 10.96
C LEU A 189 13.67 -24.16 11.40
N ASP A 190 13.56 -24.59 12.66
CA ASP A 190 14.24 -25.78 13.16
C ASP A 190 13.28 -26.98 13.09
N VAL A 191 13.44 -27.83 12.07
CA VAL A 191 12.61 -29.03 11.87
C VAL A 191 13.44 -30.25 12.22
N LYS A 192 13.12 -30.84 13.38
CA LYS A 192 13.65 -32.15 13.76
C LYS A 192 12.70 -33.25 13.29
N ILE A 193 13.01 -33.87 12.16
CA ILE A 193 12.29 -35.05 11.69
C ILE A 193 12.84 -36.28 12.43
N THR A 194 12.00 -36.88 13.28
CA THR A 194 12.32 -38.18 13.89
C THR A 194 11.56 -39.25 13.12
N ALA A 195 12.29 -40.07 12.35
CA ALA A 195 11.72 -41.13 11.53
C ALA A 195 12.06 -42.50 12.12
N ASP A 196 11.05 -43.38 12.20
CA ASP A 196 11.25 -44.79 12.50
C ASP A 196 11.68 -45.51 11.21
N PHE A 197 13.00 -45.73 11.09
CA PHE A 197 13.59 -46.39 9.93
C PHE A 197 13.00 -47.78 9.66
N LYS A 198 12.50 -48.48 10.69
CA LYS A 198 11.91 -49.81 10.51
C LYS A 198 10.61 -49.73 9.71
N ARG A 199 9.73 -48.76 10.02
CA ARG A 199 8.46 -48.56 9.29
C ARG A 199 8.69 -48.08 7.85
N ILE A 200 9.74 -47.28 7.61
CA ILE A 200 10.12 -46.87 6.27
C ILE A 200 10.59 -48.08 5.45
N TYR A 201 11.43 -48.93 6.05
CA TYR A 201 11.95 -50.12 5.39
C TYR A 201 10.83 -51.14 5.13
N ASP A 202 9.93 -51.37 6.09
CA ASP A 202 8.79 -52.26 5.95
C ASP A 202 7.82 -51.76 4.87
N GLY A 203 7.56 -50.45 4.80
CA GLY A 203 6.73 -49.83 3.78
C GLY A 203 7.33 -49.87 2.37
N LEU A 204 8.65 -49.65 2.23
CA LEU A 204 9.37 -49.81 0.96
C LEU A 204 9.44 -51.27 0.52
N ASN A 205 9.68 -52.20 1.44
CA ASN A 205 9.73 -53.62 1.11
C ASN A 205 8.36 -54.16 0.71
N ALA A 206 7.29 -53.71 1.36
CA ALA A 206 5.91 -54.07 1.00
C ALA A 206 5.54 -53.58 -0.41
N SER A 207 5.96 -52.38 -0.81
CA SER A 207 5.67 -51.84 -2.16
C SER A 207 6.49 -52.54 -3.26
N LEU A 208 7.76 -52.85 -2.99
CA LEU A 208 8.63 -53.63 -3.90
C LEU A 208 8.14 -55.06 -4.09
N SER A 209 7.75 -55.73 -3.00
CA SER A 209 7.20 -57.08 -3.09
C SER A 209 5.81 -57.09 -3.75
N GLY A 210 4.96 -56.10 -3.47
CA GLY A 210 3.68 -55.93 -4.18
C GLY A 210 3.83 -55.74 -5.69
N GLN A 211 4.81 -54.95 -6.14
CA GLN A 211 5.15 -54.81 -7.56
C GLN A 211 5.68 -56.12 -8.16
N TYR A 212 6.55 -56.83 -7.44
CA TYR A 212 7.06 -58.13 -7.88
C TYR A 212 5.95 -59.17 -8.04
N TYR A 213 5.02 -59.26 -7.08
CA TYR A 213 3.86 -60.15 -7.17
C TYR A 213 2.94 -59.78 -8.34
N PHE A 214 2.68 -58.49 -8.57
CA PHE A 214 1.90 -58.04 -9.73
C PHE A 214 2.56 -58.44 -11.05
N VAL A 215 3.86 -58.19 -11.21
CA VAL A 215 4.61 -58.57 -12.43
C VAL A 215 4.60 -60.08 -12.64
N LYS A 216 4.72 -60.88 -11.57
CA LYS A 216 4.64 -62.34 -11.66
C LYS A 216 3.25 -62.82 -12.08
N ALA A 217 2.20 -62.21 -11.55
CA ALA A 217 0.82 -62.57 -11.87
C ALA A 217 0.43 -62.23 -13.32
N THR A 218 1.01 -61.18 -13.93
CA THR A 218 0.81 -60.89 -15.37
C THR A 218 1.62 -61.77 -16.31
N LEU A 219 2.69 -62.41 -15.82
CA LEU A 219 3.50 -63.36 -16.60
C LEU A 219 2.91 -64.78 -16.59
N GLU A 220 2.05 -65.10 -15.62
CA GLU A 220 1.36 -66.40 -15.48
C GLU A 220 -0.09 -66.39 -16.02
N ALA A 221 -0.54 -65.30 -16.66
CA ALA A 221 -1.88 -65.15 -17.27
C ALA A 221 -1.84 -65.26 -18.80
#